data_AF-A0A6J8DQ52-F1
#
_entry.id   AF-A0A6J8DQ52-F1
#
_cell.length_a   1.000
_cell.length_b   1.000
_cell.length_c   1.000
_cell.angle_alpha   90.00
_cell.angle_beta   90.00
_cell.angle_gamma   90.00
#
_symmetry.space_group_name_H-M   'P 1'
#
loop_
_entity.id
_entity.type
_entity.pdbx_description
1 polymer ?
#
loop_
_entity_poly.entity_id
_entity_poly.type
_entity_poly.pdbx_seq_one_letter_code
_entity_poly.pdbx_strand_id
1 'polypeptide(L)'
;MKIDRKELVHLPYMEIGVDLMIAIDYPNIVDVISQEGFPSEWIDLVRKKGCQLVAKSCQSFIPCSTCWHVSLATSESSLMREMDAKYKKSYQVLKYLIIREVMFPVKYANLSSYMLKNAFMFHVYGKTSSKDEHSCIYAVLDYIANISDKAKCLVICQETLIHDSQF
;
A
#
# COMPACT_ATOMS: atom_id res chain seq x y z
N MET A 1 24.72 -35.81 14.74
CA MET A 1 23.41 -36.11 15.36
C MET A 1 22.35 -35.98 14.28
N LYS A 2 21.86 -37.09 13.73
CA LYS A 2 20.76 -37.09 12.74
C LYS A 2 19.45 -36.99 13.51
N ILE A 3 18.72 -35.91 13.33
CA ILE A 3 17.36 -35.77 13.87
C ILE A 3 16.45 -36.53 12.92
N ASP A 4 15.86 -37.62 13.41
CA ASP A 4 14.86 -38.41 12.70
C ASP A 4 13.55 -37.62 12.64
N ARG A 5 13.06 -37.32 11.44
CA ARG A 5 11.91 -36.41 11.19
C ARG A 5 10.55 -37.04 11.47
N LYS A 6 10.49 -38.23 12.05
CA LYS A 6 9.25 -39.03 12.14
C LYS A 6 8.41 -38.82 13.41
N GLU A 7 8.85 -38.00 14.36
CA GLU A 7 8.13 -37.80 15.63
C GLU A 7 7.84 -36.33 15.98
N LEU A 8 7.69 -35.46 14.98
CA LEU A 8 7.03 -34.16 15.18
C LEU A 8 5.55 -34.30 14.86
N VAL A 9 4.83 -34.76 15.87
CA VAL A 9 3.37 -34.76 16.02
C VAL A 9 2.79 -33.44 15.48
N HIS A 10 1.70 -33.56 14.70
CA HIS A 10 0.89 -32.51 14.07
C HIS A 10 0.64 -31.26 14.95
N LEU A 11 1.60 -30.35 15.00
CA LEU A 11 1.32 -28.94 15.28
C LEU A 11 0.94 -28.29 13.96
N PRO A 12 -0.09 -27.43 13.91
CA PRO A 12 -0.32 -26.61 12.74
C PRO A 12 0.89 -25.68 12.58
N TYR A 13 1.78 -26.01 11.65
CA TYR A 13 2.91 -25.15 11.32
C TYR A 13 2.34 -23.89 10.66
N MET A 14 2.56 -22.75 11.31
CA MET A 14 2.28 -21.44 10.70
C MET A 14 3.42 -21.13 9.73
N GLU A 15 3.10 -21.06 8.45
CA GLU A 15 4.03 -20.57 7.43
C GLU A 15 4.00 -19.04 7.40
N ILE A 16 5.17 -18.42 7.41
CA ILE A 16 5.32 -16.95 7.38
C ILE A 16 6.10 -16.59 6.13
N GLY A 17 5.44 -15.91 5.18
CA GLY A 17 6.09 -15.29 4.04
C GLY A 17 6.81 -14.00 4.45
N VAL A 18 8.03 -13.81 3.97
CA VAL A 18 8.84 -12.60 4.20
C VAL A 18 9.32 -12.07 2.86
N ASP A 19 8.88 -10.87 2.50
CA ASP A 19 9.33 -10.17 1.30
C ASP A 19 10.56 -9.30 1.63
N LEU A 20 11.66 -9.54 0.92
CA LEU A 20 12.85 -8.68 0.96
C LEU A 20 12.87 -7.79 -0.28
N MET A 21 12.83 -6.49 -0.08
CA MET A 21 12.85 -5.50 -1.16
C MET A 21 14.08 -4.61 -1.05
N ILE A 22 14.84 -4.50 -2.13
CA ILE A 22 15.93 -3.54 -2.24
C ILE A 22 15.32 -2.15 -2.43
N ALA A 23 15.81 -1.20 -1.63
CA ALA A 23 15.37 0.19 -1.63
C ALA A 23 16.60 1.11 -1.68
N ILE A 24 16.57 2.11 -2.57
CA ILE A 24 17.61 3.13 -2.72
C ILE A 24 16.98 4.48 -2.42
N ASP A 25 17.64 5.37 -1.69
CA ASP A 25 17.09 6.71 -1.44
C ASP A 25 16.96 7.50 -2.76
N TYR A 26 15.79 8.10 -2.98
CA TYR A 26 15.52 8.93 -4.15
C TYR A 26 15.89 10.39 -3.87
N PRO A 27 16.82 10.99 -4.64
CA PRO A 27 17.33 12.32 -4.33
C PRO A 27 16.35 13.46 -4.65
N ASN A 28 15.48 13.28 -5.66
CA ASN A 28 14.67 14.37 -6.20
C ASN A 28 13.22 14.33 -5.71
N ILE A 29 13.00 14.53 -4.41
CA ILE A 29 11.68 14.52 -3.78
C ILE A 29 10.69 15.48 -4.47
N VAL A 30 11.18 16.58 -5.05
CA VAL A 30 10.37 17.58 -5.79
C VAL A 30 9.55 16.91 -6.91
N ASP A 31 10.15 15.98 -7.66
CA ASP A 31 9.48 15.29 -8.76
C ASP A 31 8.28 14.45 -8.31
N VAL A 32 8.27 14.04 -7.04
CA VAL A 32 7.20 13.25 -6.43
C VAL A 32 6.09 14.16 -5.93
N ILE A 33 6.44 15.20 -5.16
CA ILE A 33 5.45 16.10 -4.54
C ILE A 33 4.80 17.05 -5.55
N SER A 34 5.42 17.29 -6.69
CA SER A 34 4.90 18.13 -7.78
C SER A 34 3.93 17.39 -8.71
N GLN A 35 3.70 16.10 -8.49
CA GLN A 35 2.76 15.32 -9.31
C GLN A 35 1.33 15.79 -9.13
N GLU A 36 0.56 15.82 -10.22
CA GLU A 36 -0.85 16.15 -10.16
C GLU A 36 -1.59 15.16 -9.24
N GLY A 37 -2.34 15.71 -8.30
CA GLY A 37 -3.07 14.91 -7.31
C GLY A 37 -2.23 14.49 -6.11
N PHE A 38 -0.93 14.83 -6.01
CA PHE A 38 -0.19 14.55 -4.78
C PHE A 38 -0.85 15.25 -3.57
N PRO A 39 -1.08 14.55 -2.43
CA PRO A 39 -1.81 15.11 -1.31
C PRO A 39 -0.95 16.18 -0.62
N SER A 40 -1.42 17.43 -0.67
CA SER A 40 -0.70 18.59 -0.14
C SER A 40 -0.30 18.44 1.33
N GLU A 41 -1.13 17.75 2.11
CA GLU A 41 -0.98 17.45 3.52
C GLU A 41 0.23 16.54 3.80
N TRP A 42 0.75 15.83 2.79
CA TRP A 42 1.88 14.92 2.94
C TRP A 42 3.22 15.55 2.56
N ILE A 43 3.22 16.74 1.94
CA ILE A 43 4.43 17.35 1.39
C ILE A 43 5.53 17.49 2.44
N ASP A 44 5.20 18.04 3.60
CA ASP A 44 6.19 18.26 4.67
C ASP A 44 6.70 16.95 5.26
N LEU A 45 5.82 15.94 5.36
CA LEU A 45 6.22 14.61 5.83
C LEU A 45 7.20 13.95 4.86
N VAL A 46 6.89 13.97 3.57
CA VAL A 46 7.74 13.37 2.53
C VAL A 46 9.07 14.12 2.41
N ARG A 47 9.07 15.44 2.52
CA ARG A 47 10.33 16.23 2.60
C ARG A 47 11.19 15.83 3.79
N LYS A 48 10.57 15.58 4.96
CA LYS A 48 11.29 15.18 6.17
C LYS A 48 11.80 13.75 6.14
N LYS A 49 11.06 12.83 5.51
CA LYS A 49 11.33 11.39 5.53
C LYS A 49 12.03 10.87 4.29
N GLY A 50 12.02 11.64 3.20
CA GLY A 50 12.47 11.18 1.90
C GLY A 50 11.51 10.17 1.26
N CYS A 51 11.97 9.62 0.15
CA CYS A 51 11.30 8.55 -0.57
C CYS A 51 12.36 7.61 -1.14
N GLN A 52 11.97 6.37 -1.45
CA GLN A 52 12.88 5.34 -1.92
C GLN A 52 12.51 4.87 -3.33
N LEU A 53 13.47 4.45 -4.12
CA LEU A 53 13.26 3.66 -5.32
C LEU A 53 13.29 2.18 -4.97
N VAL A 54 12.29 1.43 -5.42
CA VAL A 54 12.23 -0.02 -5.28
C VAL A 54 12.08 -0.67 -6.65
N ALA A 55 12.79 -1.77 -6.88
CA ALA A 55 12.65 -2.53 -8.10
C ALA A 55 11.31 -3.29 -8.10
N LYS A 56 10.49 -3.09 -9.13
CA LYS A 56 9.30 -3.92 -9.40
C LYS A 56 9.20 -4.21 -10.89
N SER A 57 8.59 -5.34 -11.22
CA SER A 57 8.33 -5.69 -12.61
C SER A 57 7.17 -4.85 -13.14
N CYS A 58 7.38 -4.15 -14.26
CA CYS A 58 6.29 -3.53 -15.00
C CYS A 58 5.43 -4.62 -15.67
N GLN A 59 4.11 -4.51 -15.58
CA GLN A 59 3.16 -5.40 -16.28
C GLN A 59 2.99 -5.06 -17.78
N SER A 60 3.88 -4.26 -18.35
CA SER A 60 3.80 -3.87 -19.77
C SER A 60 4.18 -5.04 -20.69
N PHE A 61 3.52 -5.11 -21.86
CA PHE A 61 3.73 -6.12 -22.92
C PHE A 61 5.17 -6.17 -23.48
N ILE A 62 6.02 -5.23 -23.08
CA ILE A 62 7.42 -5.16 -23.48
C ILE A 62 8.25 -5.51 -22.23
N PRO A 63 9.14 -6.52 -22.29
CA PRO A 63 9.98 -6.88 -21.17
C PRO A 63 10.96 -5.74 -20.86
N CYS A 64 10.54 -4.79 -20.04
CA CYS A 64 11.42 -3.83 -19.39
C CYS A 64 12.09 -4.58 -18.23
N SER A 65 13.39 -4.81 -18.36
CA SER A 65 14.14 -5.76 -17.53
C SER A 65 14.26 -5.36 -16.06
N THR A 66 14.03 -4.11 -15.68
CA THR A 66 13.90 -3.68 -14.28
C THR A 66 13.27 -2.29 -14.25
N CYS A 67 12.09 -2.13 -13.64
CA CYS A 67 11.51 -0.81 -13.42
C CYS A 67 11.76 -0.37 -11.98
N TRP A 68 12.20 0.87 -11.79
CA TRP A 68 12.27 1.50 -10.48
C TRP A 68 10.97 2.26 -10.21
N HIS A 69 10.40 2.02 -9.04
CA HIS A 69 9.19 2.71 -8.58
C HIS A 69 9.50 3.51 -7.33
N VAL A 70 8.97 4.73 -7.28
CA VAL A 70 9.00 5.53 -6.06
C VAL A 70 8.15 4.84 -4.99
N SER A 71 8.66 4.82 -3.77
CA SER A 71 8.06 4.23 -2.59
C SER A 71 8.03 5.27 -1.48
N LEU A 72 6.84 5.48 -0.91
CA LEU A 72 6.62 6.30 0.27
C LEU A 72 6.38 5.46 1.51
N ALA A 73 6.79 4.19 1.51
CA ALA A 73 6.50 3.22 2.57
C ALA A 73 6.89 3.73 3.97
N THR A 74 7.98 4.47 4.09
CA THR A 74 8.43 5.10 5.35
C THR A 74 7.46 6.17 5.84
N SER A 75 7.02 7.07 4.96
CA SER A 75 6.03 8.11 5.25
C SER A 75 4.65 7.51 5.56
N GLU A 76 4.20 6.57 4.75
CA GLU A 76 2.95 5.84 4.97
C GLU A 76 2.93 5.12 6.32
N SER A 77 4.04 4.45 6.67
CA SER A 77 4.16 3.77 7.96
C SER A 77 4.12 4.75 9.14
N SER A 78 4.70 5.94 8.99
CA SER A 78 4.63 6.99 10.03
C SER A 78 3.19 7.44 10.24
N LEU A 79 2.46 7.73 9.15
CA LEU A 79 1.05 8.13 9.20
C LEU A 79 0.19 7.05 9.84
N MET A 80 0.32 5.80 9.41
CA MET A 80 -0.42 4.68 9.99
C MET A 80 -0.12 4.50 11.49
N ARG A 81 1.12 4.75 11.93
CA ARG A 81 1.50 4.67 13.34
C ARG A 81 0.97 5.83 14.17
N GLU A 82 0.87 7.02 13.61
CA GLU A 82 0.42 8.24 14.31
C GLU A 82 -1.09 8.46 14.23
N MET A 83 -1.78 7.69 13.40
CA MET A 83 -3.23 7.70 13.24
C MET A 83 -3.99 7.44 14.56
N ASP A 84 -5.15 8.10 14.72
CA ASP A 84 -6.01 7.90 15.89
C ASP A 84 -6.43 6.45 16.07
N ALA A 85 -6.55 6.03 17.33
CA ALA A 85 -6.91 4.66 17.70
C ALA A 85 -8.23 4.18 17.06
N LYS A 86 -9.19 5.09 16.93
CA LYS A 86 -10.47 4.84 16.25
C LYS A 86 -10.27 4.40 14.80
N TYR A 87 -9.49 5.13 14.02
CA TYR A 87 -9.24 4.82 12.61
C TYR A 87 -8.37 3.56 12.47
N LYS A 88 -7.39 3.35 13.35
CA LYS A 88 -6.61 2.11 13.36
C LYS A 88 -7.48 0.87 13.52
N LYS A 89 -8.48 0.93 14.41
CA LYS A 89 -9.44 -0.17 14.60
C LYS A 89 -10.27 -0.41 13.34
N SER A 90 -10.82 0.65 12.73
CA SER A 90 -11.53 0.55 11.45
C SER A 90 -10.67 -0.09 10.34
N TYR A 91 -9.39 0.30 10.23
CA TYR A 91 -8.45 -0.26 9.26
C TYR A 91 -8.18 -1.75 9.50
N GLN A 92 -8.02 -2.18 10.76
CA GLN A 92 -7.84 -3.60 11.10
C GLN A 92 -9.06 -4.44 10.72
N VAL A 93 -10.27 -3.94 10.98
CA VAL A 93 -11.52 -4.61 10.58
C VAL A 93 -11.60 -4.74 9.06
N LEU A 94 -11.36 -3.64 8.32
CA LEU A 94 -11.35 -3.66 6.85
C LEU A 94 -10.32 -4.63 6.29
N LYS A 95 -9.09 -4.62 6.83
CA LYS A 95 -8.03 -5.52 6.40
C LYS A 95 -8.41 -6.98 6.64
N TYR A 96 -9.04 -7.28 7.77
CA TYR A 96 -9.53 -8.63 8.07
C TYR A 96 -10.64 -9.07 7.11
N LEU A 97 -11.61 -8.20 6.82
CA LEU A 97 -12.69 -8.47 5.88
C LEU A 97 -12.13 -8.74 4.47
N ILE A 98 -11.24 -7.88 3.97
CA ILE A 98 -10.66 -8.06 2.63
C ILE A 98 -9.80 -9.32 2.58
N ILE A 99 -8.94 -9.59 3.58
CA ILE A 99 -8.13 -10.81 3.58
C ILE A 99 -9.01 -12.06 3.59
N ARG A 100 -10.10 -12.07 4.38
CA ARG A 100 -11.02 -13.21 4.40
C ARG A 100 -11.75 -13.40 3.09
N GLU A 101 -12.27 -12.33 2.49
CA GLU A 101 -13.03 -12.41 1.23
C GLU A 101 -12.12 -12.66 0.01
N VAL A 102 -10.89 -12.13 -0.01
CA VAL A 102 -9.87 -12.41 -1.06
C VAL A 102 -9.35 -13.84 -0.98
N MET A 103 -9.39 -14.47 0.20
CA MET A 103 -9.09 -15.90 0.39
C MET A 103 -10.25 -16.82 -0.07
N PHE A 104 -11.44 -16.27 -0.37
CA PHE A 104 -12.49 -17.00 -1.07
C PHE A 104 -12.38 -16.75 -2.59
N PRO A 105 -12.58 -17.77 -3.44
CA PRO A 105 -12.31 -17.69 -4.86
C PRO A 105 -13.43 -16.92 -5.56
N VAL A 106 -13.42 -15.58 -5.45
CA VAL A 106 -14.34 -14.72 -6.19
C VAL A 106 -13.55 -13.88 -7.18
N LYS A 107 -14.09 -13.83 -8.40
CA LYS A 107 -13.63 -13.20 -9.65
C LYS A 107 -13.24 -11.70 -9.59
N TYR A 108 -13.06 -11.11 -8.41
CA TYR A 108 -12.62 -9.73 -8.26
C TYR A 108 -11.10 -9.66 -8.29
N ALA A 109 -10.54 -9.85 -9.49
CA ALA A 109 -9.15 -9.55 -9.74
C ALA A 109 -8.87 -8.08 -9.35
N ASN A 110 -7.82 -7.89 -8.54
CA ASN A 110 -7.10 -6.64 -8.25
C ASN A 110 -7.36 -5.93 -6.91
N LEU A 111 -8.15 -6.44 -5.97
CA LEU A 111 -8.21 -5.86 -4.62
C LEU A 111 -6.98 -6.25 -3.78
N SER A 112 -5.96 -5.39 -3.75
CA SER A 112 -4.75 -5.59 -2.93
C SER A 112 -4.84 -4.90 -1.56
N SER A 113 -4.06 -5.40 -0.59
CA SER A 113 -3.89 -4.74 0.71
C SER A 113 -3.36 -3.31 0.60
N TYR A 114 -2.59 -3.04 -0.46
CA TYR A 114 -2.08 -1.70 -0.78
C TYR A 114 -3.19 -0.76 -1.27
N MET A 115 -4.11 -1.23 -2.13
CA MET A 115 -5.27 -0.43 -2.55
C MET A 115 -6.17 -0.06 -1.37
N LEU A 116 -6.42 -1.01 -0.46
CA LEU A 116 -7.14 -0.72 0.79
C LEU A 116 -6.43 0.37 1.60
N LYS A 117 -5.11 0.24 1.78
CA LYS A 117 -4.31 1.21 2.53
C LYS A 117 -4.43 2.61 1.92
N ASN A 118 -4.30 2.73 0.61
CA ASN A 118 -4.40 4.02 -0.08
C ASN A 118 -5.79 4.64 0.07
N ALA A 119 -6.85 3.86 -0.18
CA ALA A 119 -8.23 4.33 0.01
C ALA A 119 -8.49 4.79 1.44
N PHE A 120 -8.00 4.03 2.42
CA PHE A 120 -8.15 4.35 3.83
C PHE A 120 -7.39 5.62 4.21
N MET A 121 -6.14 5.76 3.77
CA MET A 121 -5.34 6.95 4.02
C MET A 121 -5.93 8.19 3.33
N PHE A 122 -6.47 8.06 2.12
CA PHE A 122 -7.20 9.13 1.46
C PHE A 122 -8.45 9.54 2.26
N HIS A 123 -9.20 8.57 2.79
CA HIS A 123 -10.35 8.87 3.62
C HIS A 123 -9.97 9.64 4.91
N VAL A 124 -8.94 9.20 5.62
CA VAL A 124 -8.55 9.82 6.91
C VAL A 124 -7.84 11.17 6.72
N TYR A 125 -6.96 11.29 5.74
CA TYR A 125 -6.11 12.48 5.55
C TYR A 125 -6.60 13.41 4.44
N GLY A 126 -7.54 12.98 3.59
CA GLY A 126 -8.17 13.79 2.53
C GLY A 126 -9.32 14.66 3.00
N LYS A 127 -9.36 15.04 4.30
CA LYS A 127 -10.36 15.93 4.94
C LYS A 127 -11.77 15.35 5.07
N THR A 128 -11.95 14.06 4.84
CA THR A 128 -13.17 13.33 5.21
C THR A 128 -13.12 12.96 6.68
N SER A 129 -14.19 13.24 7.42
CA SER A 129 -14.31 12.84 8.84
C SER A 129 -15.47 11.87 9.03
N SER A 130 -15.20 10.76 9.69
CA SER A 130 -16.23 9.81 10.12
C SER A 130 -16.57 10.03 11.59
N LYS A 131 -17.86 10.02 11.91
CA LYS A 131 -18.35 10.21 13.28
C LYS A 131 -18.07 9.01 14.19
N ASP A 132 -18.02 7.82 13.60
CA ASP A 132 -17.87 6.55 14.31
C ASP A 132 -17.10 5.53 13.44
N GLU A 133 -16.88 4.32 13.98
CA GLU A 133 -16.15 3.24 13.33
C GLU A 133 -16.89 2.69 12.10
N HIS A 134 -18.22 2.53 12.17
CA HIS A 134 -19.02 1.99 11.07
C HIS A 134 -19.06 2.97 9.89
N SER A 135 -19.30 4.26 10.15
CA SER A 135 -19.26 5.27 9.09
C SER A 135 -17.90 5.38 8.42
N CYS A 136 -16.80 5.09 9.12
CA CYS A 136 -15.47 5.00 8.51
C CYS A 136 -15.34 3.78 7.59
N ILE A 137 -15.77 2.61 8.06
CA ILE A 137 -15.71 1.36 7.29
C ILE A 137 -16.55 1.49 6.02
N TYR A 138 -17.79 1.96 6.12
CA TYR A 138 -18.68 2.15 4.99
C TYR A 138 -18.13 3.16 3.98
N ALA A 139 -17.62 4.31 4.43
CA ALA A 139 -17.06 5.32 3.52
C ALA A 139 -15.88 4.78 2.71
N VAL A 140 -15.01 3.98 3.33
CA VAL A 140 -13.86 3.37 2.63
C VAL A 140 -14.31 2.27 1.67
N LEU A 141 -15.28 1.43 2.05
CA LEU A 141 -15.83 0.41 1.15
C LEU A 141 -16.57 1.03 -0.04
N ASP A 142 -17.37 2.08 0.20
CA ASP A 142 -18.05 2.84 -0.84
C ASP A 142 -17.05 3.51 -1.78
N TYR A 143 -15.98 4.10 -1.24
CA TYR A 143 -14.88 4.63 -2.05
C TYR A 143 -14.30 3.54 -2.95
N ILE A 144 -13.90 2.40 -2.38
CA ILE A 144 -13.31 1.28 -3.12
C ILE A 144 -14.26 0.74 -4.19
N ALA A 145 -15.55 0.59 -3.88
CA ALA A 145 -16.56 0.09 -4.82
C ALA A 145 -16.77 1.05 -6.00
N ASN A 146 -16.62 2.35 -5.78
CA ASN A 146 -16.79 3.39 -6.80
C ASN A 146 -15.47 3.80 -7.50
N ILE A 147 -14.33 3.15 -7.19
CA ILE A 147 -13.04 3.40 -7.88
C ILE A 147 -13.15 3.14 -9.38
N SER A 148 -14.00 2.18 -9.81
CA SER A 148 -14.22 1.85 -11.23
C SER A 148 -14.90 2.97 -12.04
N ASP A 149 -15.61 3.91 -11.40
CA ASP A 149 -16.28 5.04 -12.09
C ASP A 149 -15.48 6.35 -12.02
N LYS A 150 -14.45 6.40 -11.17
CA LYS A 150 -13.59 7.58 -11.02
C LYS A 150 -12.14 7.13 -11.12
N ALA A 151 -11.64 7.08 -12.34
CA ALA A 151 -10.22 6.95 -12.73
C ALA A 151 -9.34 8.15 -12.27
N LYS A 152 -9.52 8.58 -11.03
CA LYS A 152 -8.73 9.58 -10.30
C LYS A 152 -8.33 9.03 -8.92
N CYS A 153 -8.27 7.70 -8.80
CA CYS A 153 -7.55 7.12 -7.69
C CYS A 153 -6.10 7.56 -7.85
N LEU A 154 -5.69 8.39 -6.91
CA LEU A 154 -4.32 8.75 -6.60
C LEU A 154 -3.50 7.46 -6.52
N VAL A 155 -2.99 7.02 -7.67
CA VAL A 155 -1.86 6.13 -7.78
C VAL A 155 -0.67 7.01 -7.46
N ILE A 156 -0.52 7.42 -6.18
CA ILE A 156 0.42 8.48 -5.76
C ILE A 156 1.87 8.10 -6.12
N CYS A 157 2.17 6.83 -6.38
CA CYS A 157 3.56 6.42 -6.64
C CYS A 157 3.76 5.22 -7.59
N GLN A 158 2.75 4.69 -8.30
CA GLN A 158 3.04 3.49 -9.13
C GLN A 158 3.66 3.82 -10.49
N GLU A 159 3.59 5.06 -11.01
CA GLU A 159 3.90 5.31 -12.42
C GLU A 159 4.90 6.43 -12.70
N THR A 160 5.75 6.80 -11.75
CA THR A 160 6.96 7.54 -12.14
C THR A 160 8.01 6.54 -12.61
N LEU A 161 7.86 6.13 -13.86
CA LEU A 161 8.89 5.38 -14.58
C LEU A 161 10.10 6.29 -14.74
N ILE A 162 11.13 6.05 -13.92
CA ILE A 162 12.45 6.61 -14.18
C ILE A 162 13.15 5.59 -15.08
N HIS A 163 13.25 5.92 -16.36
CA HIS A 163 14.04 5.13 -17.29
C HIS A 163 15.53 5.27 -16.93
N ASP A 164 16.29 4.19 -17.11
CA ASP A 164 17.74 4.07 -16.82
C ASP A 164 18.64 5.14 -17.47
N SER A 165 18.09 6.09 -18.25
CA SER A 165 18.86 7.17 -18.88
C SER A 165 19.34 8.27 -17.93
N GLN A 166 19.14 8.13 -16.61
CA GLN A 166 19.57 9.10 -15.59
C GLN A 166 20.42 8.52 -14.45
N PHE A 167 20.88 7.27 -14.57
CA PHE A 167 21.91 6.70 -13.69
C PHE A 167 23.19 6.41 -14.45
#